data_AF-A2YYQ2-F1
#
_entry.id   AF-A2YYQ2-F1
#
_cell.length_a   1.000
_cell.length_b   1.000
_cell.length_c   1.000
_cell.angle_alpha   90.00
_cell.angle_beta   90.00
_cell.angle_gamma   90.00
#
_symmetry.space_group_name_H-M   'P 1'
#
loop_
_entity.id
_entity.type
_entity.pdbx_description
1 polymer ?
#
loop_
_entity_poly.entity_id
_entity_poly.type
_entity_poly.pdbx_seq_one_letter_code
_entity_poly.pdbx_strand_id
1 'polypeptide(L)'
;MSCFDLTKGLCDELSSMIARWWWSQQDKTNKIHWLSWEKLTMSKENGGLGFRDLHLFNIAMLARQAWRLLTNPGTLCARVLKAKYYPHTDVLHSSAKDGISYSWRSILKGVELLKEGLIWRVGDVNSLKIWKDPWIPRSSTRKPITPRAGSILTKVSELIDPVLGEWDEALIDDNFWNVDAEEIKKIPLHDGVDDWAAWRYDPKGVFSVKSAYKVAVRKRDMGSGRDASSSSGSVYGTHTFDWLKIWRCKVAHKVQMFVWWFTHNSLAVRCNLARKGVEIDKICPVCKRFDEDNGHLFFKCKNARACWLALNLERERKIMVQCQSGKEAMSKLWTFAETTQQKILTFMWRWWLARNKVNVGEKMSSTWDTCQSVEFHLGEQERISKKNSQAKQPTVQR
;
A
#
# COMPACT_ATOMS: atom_id res chain seq x y z
N MET A 1 -8.37 -1.82 20.89
CA MET A 1 -8.08 -1.40 19.50
C MET A 1 -8.30 0.10 19.25
N SER A 2 -9.44 0.71 19.62
CA SER A 2 -9.71 2.10 19.19
C SER A 2 -9.30 3.21 20.16
N CYS A 3 -9.14 2.92 21.46
CA CYS A 3 -8.87 3.91 22.50
C CYS A 3 -7.65 3.56 23.37
N PHE A 4 -7.02 2.42 23.08
CA PHE A 4 -5.83 1.92 23.76
C PHE A 4 -4.79 1.59 22.70
N ASP A 5 -3.57 2.05 22.95
CA ASP A 5 -2.38 1.65 22.24
C ASP A 5 -2.14 0.18 22.52
N LEU A 6 -1.99 -0.61 21.46
CA LEU A 6 -1.62 -2.01 21.61
C LEU A 6 -0.10 -2.08 21.62
N THR A 7 0.45 -2.80 22.60
CA THR A 7 1.89 -3.02 22.66
C THR A 7 2.36 -3.67 21.36
N LYS A 8 3.55 -3.26 20.91
CA LYS A 8 4.14 -3.82 19.69
C LYS A 8 4.27 -5.34 19.78
N GLY A 9 4.67 -5.86 20.95
CA GLY A 9 4.74 -7.30 21.23
C GLY A 9 3.42 -8.03 20.97
N LEU A 10 2.29 -7.54 21.50
CA LEU A 10 0.98 -8.15 21.25
C LEU A 10 0.59 -8.10 19.77
N CYS A 11 0.87 -6.97 19.09
CA CYS A 11 0.64 -6.85 17.65
C CYS A 11 1.51 -7.83 16.84
N ASP A 12 2.76 -8.06 17.25
CA ASP A 12 3.69 -8.97 16.61
C ASP A 12 3.30 -10.44 16.85
N GLU A 13 2.81 -10.79 18.04
CA GLU A 13 2.25 -12.10 18.35
C GLU A 13 1.02 -12.41 17.47
N LEU A 14 0.06 -11.49 17.40
CA LEU A 14 -1.12 -11.62 16.54
C LEU A 14 -0.73 -11.71 15.06
N SER A 15 0.20 -10.87 14.62
CA SER A 15 0.74 -10.91 13.26
C SER A 15 1.41 -12.25 12.96
N SER A 16 2.12 -12.82 13.93
CA SER A 16 2.75 -14.14 13.82
C SER A 16 1.73 -15.28 13.75
N MET A 17 0.62 -15.19 14.49
CA MET A 17 -0.50 -16.13 14.36
C MET A 17 -1.12 -16.08 12.96
N ILE A 18 -1.38 -14.88 12.43
CA ILE A 18 -1.93 -14.71 11.09
C ILE A 18 -0.93 -15.21 10.03
N ALA A 19 0.36 -14.91 10.20
CA ALA A 19 1.42 -15.38 9.32
C ALA A 19 1.49 -16.91 9.30
N ARG A 20 1.47 -17.55 10.47
CA ARG A 20 1.43 -19.01 10.59
C ARG A 20 0.23 -19.57 9.86
N TRP A 21 -0.98 -19.09 10.17
CA TRP A 21 -2.20 -19.55 9.49
C TRP A 21 -2.11 -19.41 7.96
N TRP A 22 -1.63 -18.25 7.48
CA TRP A 22 -1.48 -17.98 6.05
C TRP A 22 -0.53 -18.96 5.35
N TRP A 23 0.59 -19.31 5.98
CA TRP A 23 1.59 -20.20 5.39
C TRP A 23 1.35 -21.69 5.69
N SER A 24 0.74 -22.03 6.83
CA SER A 24 0.61 -23.41 7.30
C SER A 24 -0.74 -24.05 7.02
N GLN A 25 -1.84 -23.28 6.90
CA GLN A 25 -3.23 -23.76 6.81
C GLN A 25 -3.66 -24.75 7.93
N GLN A 26 -2.79 -25.08 8.89
CA GLN A 26 -3.00 -26.03 9.99
C GLN A 26 -2.14 -25.64 11.20
N ASP A 27 -2.67 -25.86 12.41
CA ASP A 27 -2.11 -25.31 13.67
C ASP A 27 -0.87 -26.02 14.24
N LYS A 28 -0.28 -27.02 13.56
CA LYS A 28 0.80 -27.83 14.16
C LYS A 28 1.97 -28.17 13.22
N THR A 29 2.02 -27.61 12.02
CA THR A 29 3.15 -27.80 11.11
C THR A 29 3.85 -26.49 10.83
N ASN A 30 5.14 -26.41 11.17
CA ASN A 30 5.99 -25.28 10.80
C ASN A 30 6.26 -25.35 9.30
N LYS A 31 5.42 -24.69 8.48
CA LYS A 31 5.66 -24.55 7.05
C LYS A 31 6.61 -23.39 6.78
N ILE A 32 7.33 -23.48 5.67
CA ILE A 32 8.31 -22.46 5.25
C ILE A 32 7.59 -21.13 4.98
N HIS A 33 8.01 -20.08 5.68
CA HIS A 33 7.63 -18.71 5.33
C HIS A 33 8.48 -18.26 4.14
N TRP A 34 7.85 -18.19 2.97
CA TRP A 34 8.55 -17.83 1.74
C TRP A 34 8.91 -16.35 1.65
N LEU A 35 8.07 -15.50 2.23
CA LEU A 35 8.26 -14.04 2.29
C LEU A 35 8.04 -13.53 3.72
N SER A 36 8.72 -12.44 4.07
CA SER A 36 8.56 -11.81 5.38
C SER A 36 7.15 -11.27 5.55
N TRP A 37 6.65 -11.26 6.80
CA TRP A 37 5.35 -10.68 7.12
C TRP A 37 5.25 -9.22 6.68
N GLU A 38 6.33 -8.48 6.91
CA GLU A 38 6.47 -7.10 6.46
C GLU A 38 6.23 -6.94 4.95
N LYS A 39 6.78 -7.84 4.11
CA LYS A 39 6.54 -7.83 2.68
C LYS A 39 5.07 -8.06 2.33
N LEU A 40 4.36 -8.90 3.09
CA LEU A 40 2.93 -9.14 2.90
C LEU A 40 2.09 -7.90 3.26
N THR A 41 2.54 -7.10 4.24
CA THR A 41 1.83 -5.88 4.65
C THR A 41 1.98 -4.70 3.67
N MET A 42 2.97 -4.76 2.77
CA MET A 42 3.11 -3.75 1.73
C MET A 42 1.89 -3.74 0.80
N SER A 43 1.61 -2.59 0.19
CA SER A 43 0.55 -2.46 -0.81
C SER A 43 0.84 -3.30 -2.05
N LYS A 44 -0.23 -3.65 -2.80
CA LYS A 44 -0.11 -4.42 -4.05
C LYS A 44 0.74 -3.70 -5.12
N GLU A 45 0.70 -2.38 -5.15
CA GLU A 45 1.57 -1.52 -5.98
C GLU A 45 3.06 -1.68 -5.65
N ASN A 46 3.40 -1.96 -4.38
CA ASN A 46 4.77 -2.17 -3.92
C ASN A 46 5.11 -3.68 -3.78
N GLY A 47 4.31 -4.53 -4.42
CA GLY A 47 4.51 -5.98 -4.47
C GLY A 47 4.14 -6.74 -3.22
N GLY A 48 3.43 -6.16 -2.25
CA GLY A 48 2.85 -6.92 -1.14
C GLY A 48 1.43 -7.43 -1.45
N LEU A 49 0.72 -7.85 -0.40
CA LEU A 49 -0.69 -8.30 -0.49
C LEU A 49 -1.67 -7.31 0.15
N GLY A 50 -1.16 -6.28 0.84
CA GLY A 50 -1.96 -5.28 1.52
C GLY A 50 -2.51 -5.77 2.86
N PHE A 51 -1.88 -6.75 3.50
CA PHE A 51 -2.19 -7.09 4.89
C PHE A 51 -1.94 -5.87 5.79
N ARG A 52 -2.75 -5.73 6.83
CA ARG A 52 -2.63 -4.59 7.74
C ARG A 52 -1.54 -4.88 8.76
N ASP A 53 -0.61 -3.93 8.87
CA ASP A 53 0.21 -3.80 10.06
C ASP A 53 -0.70 -3.41 11.22
N LEU A 54 -0.86 -4.31 12.20
CA LEU A 54 -1.82 -4.15 13.29
C LEU A 54 -1.49 -2.96 14.18
N HIS A 55 -0.19 -2.68 14.39
CA HIS A 55 0.24 -1.57 15.24
C HIS A 55 -0.03 -0.23 14.55
N LEU A 56 0.37 -0.08 13.27
CA LEU A 56 0.07 1.13 12.51
C LEU A 56 -1.44 1.33 12.33
N PHE A 57 -2.21 0.25 12.18
CA PHE A 57 -3.66 0.31 12.13
C PHE A 57 -4.26 0.77 13.46
N ASN A 58 -3.72 0.32 14.59
CA ASN A 58 -4.09 0.79 15.92
C ASN A 58 -3.81 2.29 16.11
N ILE A 59 -2.62 2.78 15.72
CA ILE A 59 -2.30 4.22 15.76
C ILE A 59 -3.28 5.02 14.89
N ALA A 60 -3.62 4.55 13.69
CA ALA A 60 -4.62 5.21 12.84
C ALA A 60 -6.02 5.26 13.48
N MET A 61 -6.40 4.24 14.27
CA MET A 61 -7.63 4.27 15.05
C MET A 61 -7.57 5.24 16.24
N LEU A 62 -6.42 5.39 16.88
CA LEU A 62 -6.21 6.40 17.93
C LEU A 62 -6.29 7.81 17.35
N ALA A 63 -5.73 8.03 16.16
CA ALA A 63 -5.85 9.30 15.43
C ALA A 63 -7.31 9.66 15.12
N ARG A 64 -8.19 8.67 14.90
CA ARG A 64 -9.64 8.91 14.79
C ARG A 64 -10.23 9.46 16.08
N GLN A 65 -9.78 9.01 17.25
CA GLN A 65 -10.28 9.56 18.52
C GLN A 65 -9.78 10.99 18.70
N ALA A 66 -8.49 11.26 18.42
CA ALA A 66 -7.95 12.61 18.41
C ALA A 66 -8.74 13.54 17.46
N TRP A 67 -9.07 13.08 16.26
CA TRP A 67 -9.90 13.81 15.30
C TRP A 67 -11.28 14.15 15.88
N ARG A 68 -11.95 13.19 16.54
CA ARG A 68 -13.26 13.42 17.17
C ARG A 68 -13.19 14.44 18.30
N LEU A 69 -12.12 14.43 19.09
CA LEU A 69 -11.90 15.42 20.15
C LEU A 69 -11.67 16.83 19.59
N LEU A 70 -11.05 16.91 18.41
CA LEU A 70 -10.82 18.17 17.71
C LEU A 70 -12.12 18.72 17.09
N THR A 71 -12.86 17.90 16.34
CA THR A 71 -14.01 18.37 15.56
C THR A 71 -15.33 18.38 16.32
N ASN A 72 -15.46 17.60 17.41
CA ASN A 72 -16.69 17.51 18.20
C ASN A 72 -16.45 17.83 19.69
N PRO A 73 -16.00 19.06 20.01
CA PRO A 73 -15.62 19.45 21.37
C PRO A 73 -16.81 19.44 22.35
N GLY A 74 -18.05 19.55 21.86
CA GLY A 74 -19.26 19.57 22.69
C GLY A 74 -19.66 18.21 23.28
N THR A 75 -19.09 17.11 22.82
CA THR A 75 -19.41 15.77 23.35
C THR A 75 -18.99 15.64 24.81
N LEU A 76 -19.73 14.86 25.61
CA LEU A 76 -19.38 14.62 27.02
C LEU A 76 -17.95 14.10 27.17
N CYS A 77 -17.54 13.17 26.32
CA CYS A 77 -16.19 12.62 26.30
C CYS A 77 -15.13 13.71 26.04
N ALA A 78 -15.34 14.57 25.04
CA ALA A 78 -14.41 15.67 24.75
C ALA A 78 -14.33 16.68 25.90
N ARG A 79 -15.47 17.04 26.51
CA ARG A 79 -15.52 17.95 27.66
C ARG A 79 -14.79 17.41 28.88
N VAL A 80 -15.01 16.14 29.22
CA VAL A 80 -14.34 15.47 30.35
C VAL A 80 -12.84 15.35 30.12
N LEU A 81 -12.42 14.92 28.92
CA LEU A 81 -11.00 14.79 28.59
C LEU A 81 -10.30 16.15 28.52
N LYS A 82 -10.97 17.19 28.01
CA LYS A 82 -10.45 18.57 28.01
C LYS A 82 -10.24 19.05 29.45
N ALA A 83 -11.27 18.99 30.29
CA ALA A 83 -11.18 19.43 31.68
C ALA A 83 -10.06 18.72 32.46
N LYS A 84 -9.86 17.42 32.20
CA LYS A 84 -8.85 16.61 32.90
C LYS A 84 -7.43 16.77 32.36
N TYR A 85 -7.25 16.80 31.04
CA TYR A 85 -5.91 16.63 30.43
C TYR A 85 -5.38 17.85 29.68
N TYR A 86 -6.26 18.69 29.14
CA TYR A 86 -5.88 19.88 28.37
C TYR A 86 -6.83 21.06 28.65
N PRO A 87 -7.00 21.49 29.91
CA PRO A 87 -8.02 22.47 30.28
C PRO A 87 -7.79 23.85 29.66
N HIS A 88 -6.52 24.25 29.51
CA HIS A 88 -6.12 25.58 29.02
C HIS A 88 -5.51 25.54 27.62
N THR A 89 -5.55 24.39 26.94
CA THR A 89 -4.96 24.21 25.60
C THR A 89 -5.93 23.49 24.68
N ASP A 90 -5.52 23.29 23.43
CA ASP A 90 -6.21 22.39 22.50
C ASP A 90 -5.63 20.96 22.57
N VAL A 91 -6.30 20.04 21.90
CA VAL A 91 -5.90 18.62 21.83
C VAL A 91 -4.58 18.42 21.07
N LEU A 92 -4.27 19.27 20.09
CA LEU A 92 -3.07 19.17 19.26
C LEU A 92 -1.81 19.59 20.03
N HIS A 93 -1.95 20.52 20.98
CA HIS A 93 -0.88 21.05 21.81
C HIS A 93 -0.79 20.35 23.17
N SER A 94 -1.60 19.32 23.38
CA SER A 94 -1.55 18.52 24.60
C SER A 94 -0.26 17.69 24.67
N SER A 95 0.32 17.61 25.87
CA SER A 95 1.55 16.87 26.14
C SER A 95 1.32 15.77 27.18
N ALA A 96 2.19 14.76 27.17
CA ALA A 96 2.17 13.75 28.22
C ALA A 96 2.65 14.36 29.54
N LYS A 97 1.93 14.06 30.63
CA LYS A 97 2.28 14.45 32.00
C LYS A 97 2.34 13.20 32.88
N ASP A 98 2.96 13.32 34.05
CA ASP A 98 2.95 12.23 35.02
C ASP A 98 1.53 11.95 35.52
N GLY A 99 1.23 10.69 35.80
CA GLY A 99 -0.08 10.25 36.28
C GLY A 99 -1.23 10.26 35.27
N ILE A 100 -0.98 10.53 33.97
CA ILE A 100 -2.04 10.43 32.95
C ILE A 100 -2.53 8.99 32.76
N SER A 101 -3.82 8.82 32.45
CA SER A 101 -4.35 7.49 32.17
C SER A 101 -3.72 6.88 30.92
N TYR A 102 -3.66 5.54 30.90
CA TYR A 102 -3.15 4.81 29.74
C TYR A 102 -3.94 5.11 28.46
N SER A 103 -5.27 5.28 28.56
CA SER A 103 -6.11 5.69 27.44
C SER A 103 -5.72 7.06 26.88
N TRP A 104 -5.44 8.04 27.75
CA TRP A 104 -5.02 9.37 27.29
C TRP A 104 -3.65 9.33 26.64
N ARG A 105 -2.69 8.61 27.25
CA ARG A 105 -1.37 8.37 26.65
C ARG A 105 -1.48 7.71 25.27
N SER A 106 -2.45 6.82 25.08
CA SER A 106 -2.74 6.20 23.80
C SER A 106 -3.28 7.19 22.78
N ILE A 107 -4.25 8.03 23.17
CA ILE A 107 -4.80 9.08 22.29
C ILE A 107 -3.71 10.06 21.85
N LEU A 108 -2.77 10.42 22.72
CA LEU A 108 -1.63 11.29 22.37
C LEU A 108 -0.79 10.71 21.22
N LYS A 109 -0.58 9.38 21.15
CA LYS A 109 0.08 8.75 19.99
C LYS A 109 -0.72 8.96 18.69
N GLY A 110 -2.04 8.93 18.79
CA GLY A 110 -2.94 9.26 17.69
C GLY A 110 -2.88 10.74 17.29
N VAL A 111 -2.72 11.65 18.24
CA VAL A 111 -2.54 13.09 18.00
C VAL A 111 -1.29 13.35 17.15
N GLU A 112 -0.18 12.66 17.44
CA GLU A 112 1.04 12.78 16.64
C GLU A 112 0.84 12.35 15.18
N LEU A 113 0.13 11.25 14.93
CA LEU A 113 -0.22 10.87 13.56
C LEU A 113 -1.22 11.85 12.92
N LEU A 114 -2.15 12.41 13.70
CA LEU A 114 -3.12 13.38 13.19
C LEU A 114 -2.42 14.65 12.69
N LYS A 115 -1.41 15.16 13.40
CA LYS A 115 -0.61 16.32 12.98
C LYS A 115 0.02 16.13 11.60
N GLU A 116 0.39 14.91 11.22
CA GLU A 116 0.96 14.60 9.91
C GLU A 116 -0.01 14.84 8.73
N GLY A 117 -1.32 14.84 8.96
CA GLY A 117 -2.33 15.03 7.89
C GLY A 117 -3.37 16.12 8.14
N LEU A 118 -3.31 16.80 9.29
CA LEU A 118 -4.14 17.95 9.63
C LEU A 118 -3.82 19.17 8.76
N ILE A 119 -4.85 19.83 8.24
CA ILE A 119 -4.75 21.17 7.67
C ILE A 119 -5.96 21.99 8.11
N TRP A 120 -5.74 23.23 8.53
CA TRP A 120 -6.81 24.17 8.81
C TRP A 120 -7.27 24.83 7.52
N ARG A 121 -8.59 24.97 7.36
CA ARG A 121 -9.20 25.77 6.30
C ARG A 121 -9.58 27.12 6.89
N VAL A 122 -9.22 28.16 6.15
CA VAL A 122 -9.39 29.56 6.56
C VAL A 122 -10.85 29.92 6.41
N GLY A 123 -11.46 30.36 7.52
CA GLY A 123 -12.84 30.84 7.61
C GLY A 123 -12.86 32.30 8.07
N ASP A 124 -13.37 32.57 9.27
CA ASP A 124 -13.39 33.88 9.96
C ASP A 124 -12.02 34.27 10.58
N VAL A 125 -11.04 33.35 10.56
CA VAL A 125 -9.60 33.62 10.71
C VAL A 125 -9.13 34.17 12.07
N ASN A 126 -10.06 34.47 12.98
CA ASN A 126 -9.78 35.10 14.28
C ASN A 126 -8.98 34.23 15.26
N SER A 127 -8.96 32.91 15.02
CA SER A 127 -8.39 31.92 15.92
C SER A 127 -7.07 31.31 15.43
N LEU A 128 -6.82 31.40 14.12
CA LEU A 128 -5.76 30.67 13.43
C LEU A 128 -4.40 31.38 13.56
N LYS A 129 -3.37 30.66 14.02
CA LYS A 129 -2.04 31.24 14.25
C LYS A 129 -1.13 30.99 13.06
N ILE A 130 -0.64 32.06 12.44
CA ILE A 130 0.21 32.05 11.23
C ILE A 130 1.33 31.00 11.33
N TRP A 131 2.10 31.07 12.42
CA TRP A 131 3.38 30.36 12.54
C TRP A 131 3.25 28.97 13.18
N LYS A 132 2.16 28.69 13.90
CA LYS A 132 2.01 27.46 14.69
C LYS A 132 1.08 26.45 14.02
N ASP A 133 0.04 26.91 13.35
CA ASP A 133 -1.00 26.04 12.80
C ASP A 133 -0.69 25.64 11.35
N PRO A 134 -1.03 24.40 10.94
CA PRO A 134 -0.84 23.97 9.56
C PRO A 134 -2.00 24.45 8.67
N TRP A 135 -1.90 25.60 8.02
CA TRP A 135 -2.99 26.17 7.20
C TRP A 135 -2.63 26.41 5.72
N ILE A 136 -1.34 26.33 5.34
CA ILE A 136 -0.89 26.53 3.96
C ILE A 136 -0.94 25.20 3.19
N PRO A 137 -1.58 25.11 2.02
CA PRO A 137 -1.90 23.86 1.32
C PRO A 137 -0.73 23.16 0.60
N ARG A 138 0.47 23.11 1.20
CA ARG A 138 1.71 22.52 0.65
C ARG A 138 2.02 21.10 1.18
N SER A 139 3.01 20.46 0.55
CA SER A 139 3.48 19.09 0.89
C SER A 139 4.22 18.97 2.21
N SER A 140 4.93 20.02 2.64
CA SER A 140 5.70 20.02 3.89
C SER A 140 4.80 20.25 5.11
N THR A 141 5.35 20.76 6.22
CA THR A 141 4.67 21.01 7.51
C THR A 141 3.32 21.73 7.43
N ARG A 142 2.95 22.29 6.27
CA ARG A 142 1.76 23.14 6.00
C ARG A 142 1.79 24.45 6.81
N LYS A 143 2.96 24.78 7.34
CA LYS A 143 3.27 26.03 8.00
C LYS A 143 4.13 26.88 7.06
N PRO A 144 4.23 28.19 7.29
CA PRO A 144 5.22 29.01 6.61
C PRO A 144 6.61 28.38 6.73
N ILE A 145 7.35 28.36 5.62
CA ILE A 145 8.77 28.05 5.59
C ILE A 145 9.57 29.29 6.03
N THR A 146 9.02 30.47 5.74
CA THR A 146 9.56 31.76 6.14
C THR A 146 9.76 31.77 7.66
N PRO A 147 10.96 32.09 8.16
CA PRO A 147 11.19 32.25 9.58
C PRO A 147 10.41 33.46 10.09
N ARG A 148 9.81 33.35 11.28
CA ARG A 148 9.06 34.47 11.87
C ARG A 148 9.90 35.75 12.03
N ALA A 149 11.22 35.63 12.25
CA ALA A 149 12.20 36.72 12.24
C ALA A 149 11.76 38.05 12.91
N GLY A 150 11.12 37.98 14.09
CA GLY A 150 10.67 39.18 14.81
C GLY A 150 9.34 39.77 14.34
N SER A 151 8.66 39.16 13.37
CA SER A 151 7.33 39.58 12.92
C SER A 151 6.35 39.62 14.09
N ILE A 152 5.72 40.80 14.22
CA ILE A 152 4.68 41.08 15.21
C ILE A 152 3.37 40.35 14.88
N LEU A 153 3.18 39.95 13.62
CA LEU A 153 2.00 39.23 13.16
C LEU A 153 1.93 37.87 13.84
N THR A 154 0.77 37.54 14.38
CA THR A 154 0.49 36.30 15.10
C THR A 154 -0.68 35.52 14.51
N LYS A 155 -1.69 36.21 13.99
CA LYS A 155 -2.95 35.61 13.54
C LYS A 155 -3.15 35.81 12.05
N VAL A 156 -3.75 34.82 11.40
CA VAL A 156 -3.98 34.88 9.95
C VAL A 156 -4.96 36.00 9.60
N SER A 157 -5.85 36.40 10.52
CA SER A 157 -6.77 37.53 10.35
C SER A 157 -6.04 38.86 10.16
N GLU A 158 -4.81 39.00 10.65
CA GLU A 158 -4.00 40.21 10.51
C GLU A 158 -3.39 40.35 9.11
N LEU A 159 -3.53 39.33 8.25
CA LEU A 159 -3.08 39.35 6.85
C LEU A 159 -4.20 39.75 5.87
N ILE A 160 -5.38 40.08 6.38
CA ILE A 160 -6.58 40.38 5.59
C ILE A 160 -6.86 41.88 5.69
N ASP A 161 -7.11 42.51 4.55
CA ASP A 161 -7.53 43.91 4.48
C ASP A 161 -8.91 44.04 5.17
N PRO A 162 -9.03 44.87 6.24
CA PRO A 162 -10.26 44.98 7.01
C PRO A 162 -11.41 45.66 6.26
N VAL A 163 -11.13 46.35 5.14
CA VAL A 163 -12.12 47.05 4.31
C VAL A 163 -12.57 46.17 3.15
N LEU A 164 -11.63 45.54 2.46
CA LEU A 164 -11.92 44.73 1.27
C LEU A 164 -12.32 43.30 1.60
N GLY A 165 -11.90 42.77 2.76
CA GLY A 165 -12.09 41.37 3.11
C GLY A 165 -11.24 40.41 2.26
N GLU A 166 -10.24 40.93 1.55
CA GLU A 166 -9.29 40.20 0.72
C GLU A 166 -7.92 40.15 1.39
N TRP A 167 -7.02 39.29 0.88
CA TRP A 167 -5.64 39.25 1.37
C TRP A 167 -4.94 40.60 1.15
N ASP A 168 -4.29 41.14 2.19
CA ASP A 168 -3.39 42.29 2.04
C ASP A 168 -2.10 41.80 1.37
N GLU A 169 -2.09 41.88 0.04
CA GLU A 169 -0.99 41.37 -0.76
C GLU A 169 0.35 42.05 -0.45
N ALA A 170 0.34 43.35 -0.16
CA ALA A 170 1.54 44.11 0.17
C ALA A 170 2.12 43.66 1.51
N LEU A 171 1.27 43.53 2.54
CA LEU A 171 1.69 43.03 3.85
C LEU A 171 2.22 41.60 3.77
N ILE A 172 1.61 40.75 2.94
CA ILE A 172 2.06 39.37 2.74
C ILE A 172 3.43 39.34 2.04
N ASP A 173 3.63 40.10 0.97
CA ASP A 173 4.90 40.11 0.23
C ASP A 173 6.05 40.67 1.09
N ASP A 174 5.78 41.60 2.01
CA ASP A 174 6.77 42.16 2.92
C ASP A 174 7.17 41.21 4.07
N ASN A 175 6.26 40.32 4.48
CA ASN A 175 6.46 39.44 5.65
C ASN A 175 6.82 37.99 5.32
N PHE A 176 6.56 37.53 4.10
CA PHE A 176 6.76 36.15 3.68
C PHE A 176 7.71 36.05 2.49
N TRP A 177 8.50 34.98 2.44
CA TRP A 177 9.21 34.63 1.20
C TRP A 177 8.21 34.36 0.08
N ASN A 178 8.56 34.67 -1.16
CA ASN A 178 7.69 34.52 -2.34
C ASN A 178 7.00 33.14 -2.42
N VAL A 179 7.70 32.07 -2.04
CA VAL A 179 7.16 30.70 -2.03
C VAL A 179 6.00 30.53 -1.04
N ASP A 180 6.02 31.23 0.09
CA ASP A 180 4.92 31.26 1.05
C ASP A 180 3.83 32.23 0.61
N ALA A 181 4.20 33.45 0.21
CA ALA A 181 3.29 34.50 -0.22
C ALA A 181 2.37 34.03 -1.36
N GLU A 182 2.92 33.43 -2.41
CA GLU A 182 2.14 32.92 -3.55
C GLU A 182 1.11 31.86 -3.14
N GLU A 183 1.44 31.01 -2.17
CA GLU A 183 0.52 29.96 -1.71
C GLU A 183 -0.55 30.52 -0.76
N ILE A 184 -0.23 31.54 0.02
CA ILE A 184 -1.18 32.22 0.91
C ILE A 184 -2.24 32.94 0.06
N LYS A 185 -1.81 33.74 -0.93
CA LYS A 185 -2.70 34.50 -1.82
C LYS A 185 -3.69 33.62 -2.60
N LYS A 186 -3.35 32.35 -2.86
CA LYS A 186 -4.23 31.37 -3.53
C LYS A 186 -5.32 30.78 -2.63
N ILE A 187 -5.26 30.99 -1.31
CA ILE A 187 -6.24 30.43 -0.38
C ILE A 187 -7.52 31.26 -0.48
N PRO A 188 -8.68 30.65 -0.79
CA PRO A 188 -9.94 31.38 -0.79
C PRO A 188 -10.32 31.77 0.64
N LEU A 189 -10.75 33.02 0.81
CA LEU A 189 -11.36 33.51 2.04
C LEU A 189 -12.88 33.24 1.99
N HIS A 190 -13.43 32.77 3.10
CA HIS A 190 -14.85 32.46 3.22
C HIS A 190 -15.43 33.26 4.37
N ASP A 191 -16.28 34.23 4.03
CA ASP A 191 -16.96 35.05 5.02
C ASP A 191 -18.09 34.27 5.72
N GLY A 192 -18.25 34.50 7.02
CA GLY A 192 -19.32 33.90 7.85
C GLY A 192 -19.18 32.40 8.18
N VAL A 193 -18.01 31.78 7.94
CA VAL A 193 -17.73 30.38 8.30
C VAL A 193 -16.57 30.31 9.29
N ASP A 194 -16.74 29.61 10.41
CA ASP A 194 -15.64 29.42 11.37
C ASP A 194 -14.48 28.62 10.77
N ASP A 195 -13.25 28.88 11.22
CA ASP A 195 -12.08 28.07 10.91
C ASP A 195 -12.34 26.59 11.25
N TRP A 196 -12.05 25.67 10.32
CA TRP A 196 -12.29 24.25 10.55
C TRP A 196 -11.11 23.36 10.18
N ALA A 197 -10.98 22.27 10.93
CA ALA A 197 -9.99 21.25 10.67
C ALA A 197 -10.41 20.38 9.47
N ALA A 198 -9.47 20.17 8.54
CA ALA A 198 -9.61 19.28 7.41
C ALA A 198 -8.47 18.25 7.38
N TRP A 199 -8.75 17.10 6.76
CA TRP A 199 -7.78 16.03 6.55
C TRP A 199 -7.22 16.09 5.13
N ARG A 200 -5.92 16.39 4.99
CA ARG A 200 -5.29 16.65 3.68
C ARG A 200 -5.33 15.46 2.72
N TYR A 201 -5.35 14.23 3.23
CA TYR A 201 -5.35 13.03 2.40
C TYR A 201 -6.74 12.57 1.98
N ASP A 202 -7.71 13.47 2.01
CA ASP A 202 -9.05 13.30 1.45
C ASP A 202 -9.47 14.58 0.71
N PRO A 203 -9.97 14.50 -0.54
CA PRO A 203 -10.34 15.70 -1.31
C PRO A 203 -11.43 16.56 -0.65
N LYS A 204 -12.31 15.94 0.14
CA LYS A 204 -13.38 16.63 0.88
C LYS A 204 -12.93 17.04 2.29
N GLY A 205 -11.66 16.80 2.66
CA GLY A 205 -11.14 17.07 4.00
C GLY A 205 -11.64 16.09 5.06
N VAL A 206 -12.25 14.96 4.70
CA VAL A 206 -12.85 14.04 5.67
C VAL A 206 -11.81 13.05 6.20
N PHE A 207 -11.68 12.99 7.52
CA PHE A 207 -10.79 12.03 8.15
C PHE A 207 -11.31 10.58 8.02
N SER A 208 -10.42 9.66 7.63
CA SER A 208 -10.70 8.23 7.69
C SER A 208 -9.51 7.46 8.26
N VAL A 209 -9.76 6.36 8.97
CA VAL A 209 -8.69 5.46 9.45
C VAL A 209 -7.90 4.87 8.28
N LYS A 210 -8.55 4.68 7.12
CA LYS A 210 -7.89 4.16 5.92
C LYS A 210 -6.84 5.13 5.40
N SER A 211 -7.15 6.43 5.31
CA SER A 211 -6.20 7.45 4.86
C SER A 211 -5.13 7.72 5.91
N ALA A 212 -5.48 7.79 7.20
CA ALA A 212 -4.51 7.91 8.29
C ALA A 212 -3.52 6.72 8.36
N TYR A 213 -4.00 5.50 8.15
CA TYR A 213 -3.15 4.30 8.07
C TYR A 213 -2.12 4.41 6.93
N LYS A 214 -2.52 4.92 5.75
CA LYS A 214 -1.58 5.14 4.64
C LYS A 214 -0.48 6.15 5.00
N VAL A 215 -0.80 7.18 5.77
CA VAL A 215 0.19 8.15 6.28
C VAL A 215 1.18 7.47 7.21
N ALA A 216 0.68 6.67 8.16
CA ALA A 216 1.52 5.92 9.09
C ALA A 216 2.47 4.94 8.36
N VAL A 217 1.97 4.23 7.35
CA VAL A 217 2.76 3.33 6.50
C VAL A 217 3.85 4.11 5.74
N ARG A 218 3.49 5.22 5.09
CA ARG A 218 4.47 6.07 4.37
C ARG A 218 5.58 6.57 5.30
N LYS A 219 5.23 7.00 6.52
CA LYS A 219 6.21 7.48 7.51
C LYS A 219 7.18 6.38 7.94
N ARG A 220 6.68 5.15 8.17
CA ARG A 220 7.52 3.97 8.45
C ARG A 220 8.47 3.67 7.29
N ASP A 221 7.95 3.70 6.06
CA ASP A 221 8.70 3.31 4.88
C ASP A 221 9.83 4.34 4.56
N MET A 222 9.56 5.64 4.72
CA MET A 222 10.58 6.72 4.65
C MET A 222 11.68 6.54 5.71
N GLY A 223 11.29 6.30 6.98
CA GLY A 223 12.23 6.14 8.09
C GLY A 223 13.11 4.88 8.01
N SER A 224 12.71 3.90 7.19
CA SER A 224 13.47 2.65 7.00
C SER A 224 14.53 2.75 5.88
N GLY A 225 14.69 3.92 5.25
CA GLY A 225 15.61 4.11 4.11
C GLY A 225 15.25 3.28 2.86
N ARG A 226 14.04 2.69 2.82
CA ARG A 226 13.58 1.80 1.75
C ARG A 226 13.24 2.52 0.45
N ASP A 227 13.16 3.83 0.54
CA ASP A 227 13.05 4.74 -0.58
C ASP A 227 14.30 4.70 -1.47
N ALA A 228 15.45 4.21 -0.99
CA ALA A 228 16.63 3.95 -1.83
C ALA A 228 16.42 2.88 -2.92
N SER A 229 15.25 2.21 -2.96
CA SER A 229 14.83 1.43 -4.12
C SER A 229 13.39 1.71 -4.57
N SER A 230 12.68 2.68 -3.98
CA SER A 230 11.28 2.99 -4.30
C SER A 230 10.79 4.35 -3.77
N SER A 231 11.49 5.47 -4.02
CA SER A 231 10.88 6.80 -3.85
C SER A 231 10.43 7.42 -5.17
N SER A 232 9.13 7.66 -5.23
CA SER A 232 8.48 8.69 -6.04
C SER A 232 9.29 9.98 -6.09
N GLY A 233 9.77 10.35 -7.28
CA GLY A 233 10.47 11.61 -7.52
C GLY A 233 11.53 11.60 -8.64
N SER A 234 11.89 10.45 -9.21
CA SER A 234 12.82 10.44 -10.36
C SER A 234 12.05 10.62 -11.68
N VAL A 235 12.10 11.84 -12.22
CA VAL A 235 11.82 12.16 -13.64
C VAL A 235 12.84 11.49 -14.59
N TYR A 236 13.79 10.69 -14.08
CA TYR A 236 14.75 9.94 -14.88
C TYR A 236 14.86 8.47 -14.44
N GLY A 237 14.25 7.56 -15.22
CA GLY A 237 15.02 6.47 -15.84
C GLY A 237 15.34 5.16 -15.09
N THR A 238 14.78 4.84 -13.92
CA THR A 238 14.88 3.46 -13.38
C THR A 238 13.52 2.75 -13.39
N HIS A 239 13.36 1.77 -14.29
CA HIS A 239 12.13 0.99 -14.46
C HIS A 239 11.78 0.22 -13.19
N THR A 240 10.96 0.81 -12.32
CA THR A 240 10.30 0.08 -11.23
C THR A 240 9.30 -0.91 -11.83
N PHE A 241 9.31 -2.14 -11.33
CA PHE A 241 8.44 -3.22 -11.81
C PHE A 241 6.97 -2.92 -11.49
N ASP A 242 6.09 -2.93 -12.49
CA ASP A 242 4.66 -2.64 -12.33
C ASP A 242 3.91 -3.85 -11.75
N TRP A 243 3.84 -3.91 -10.42
CA TRP A 243 3.12 -4.97 -9.70
C TRP A 243 1.60 -4.95 -9.94
N LEU A 244 1.02 -3.81 -10.28
CA LEU A 244 -0.43 -3.70 -10.48
C LEU A 244 -0.89 -4.45 -11.73
N LYS A 245 -0.02 -4.62 -12.73
CA LYS A 245 -0.33 -5.43 -13.92
C LYS A 245 -0.70 -6.87 -13.57
N ILE A 246 -0.04 -7.49 -12.58
CA ILE A 246 -0.36 -8.86 -12.13
C ILE A 246 -1.83 -8.99 -11.73
N TRP A 247 -2.34 -8.00 -10.99
CA TRP A 247 -3.71 -7.99 -10.46
C TRP A 247 -4.75 -7.54 -11.49
N ARG A 248 -4.31 -6.85 -12.56
CA ARG A 248 -5.16 -6.41 -13.68
C ARG A 248 -5.29 -7.47 -14.78
N CYS A 249 -4.42 -8.48 -14.81
CA CYS A 249 -4.51 -9.59 -15.77
C CYS A 249 -5.87 -10.29 -15.67
N LYS A 250 -6.52 -10.52 -16.81
CA LYS A 250 -7.80 -11.24 -16.93
C LYS A 250 -7.62 -12.76 -16.81
N VAL A 251 -7.00 -13.20 -15.72
CA VAL A 251 -6.85 -14.61 -15.35
C VAL A 251 -7.45 -14.83 -13.97
N ALA A 252 -7.79 -16.08 -13.65
CA ALA A 252 -8.33 -16.41 -12.33
C ALA A 252 -7.39 -15.95 -11.18
N HIS A 253 -7.95 -15.52 -10.04
CA HIS A 253 -7.17 -14.99 -8.91
C HIS A 253 -6.08 -15.96 -8.42
N LYS A 254 -6.32 -17.27 -8.48
CA LYS A 254 -5.30 -18.30 -8.18
C LYS A 254 -4.07 -18.24 -9.09
N VAL A 255 -4.25 -17.87 -10.36
CA VAL A 255 -3.16 -17.65 -11.32
C VAL A 255 -2.45 -16.34 -10.99
N GLN A 256 -3.18 -15.25 -10.68
CA GLN A 256 -2.56 -13.99 -10.25
C GLN A 256 -1.67 -14.18 -9.00
N MET A 257 -2.15 -14.96 -8.02
CA MET A 257 -1.38 -15.33 -6.84
C MET A 257 -0.12 -16.14 -7.18
N PHE A 258 -0.24 -17.12 -8.07
CA PHE A 258 0.90 -17.88 -8.58
C PHE A 258 1.94 -16.97 -9.25
N VAL A 259 1.51 -16.04 -10.08
CA VAL A 259 2.39 -15.08 -10.77
C VAL A 259 3.08 -14.16 -9.76
N TRP A 260 2.36 -13.72 -8.72
CA TRP A 260 2.94 -12.96 -7.63
C TRP A 260 4.03 -13.75 -6.90
N TRP A 261 3.81 -15.04 -6.60
CA TRP A 261 4.84 -15.90 -6.01
C TRP A 261 6.05 -16.11 -6.93
N PHE A 262 5.80 -16.36 -8.22
CA PHE A 262 6.85 -16.49 -9.24
C PHE A 262 7.72 -15.25 -9.31
N THR A 263 7.10 -14.07 -9.35
CA THR A 263 7.79 -12.77 -9.45
C THR A 263 8.69 -12.50 -8.25
N HIS A 264 8.27 -12.92 -7.05
CA HIS A 264 9.07 -12.84 -5.83
C HIS A 264 10.14 -13.93 -5.69
N ASN A 265 10.26 -14.84 -6.66
CA ASN A 265 11.09 -16.03 -6.54
C ASN A 265 10.76 -16.86 -5.28
N SER A 266 9.47 -16.99 -4.97
CA SER A 266 8.95 -17.61 -3.75
C SER A 266 8.23 -18.94 -3.97
N LEU A 267 8.35 -19.50 -5.18
CA LEU A 267 7.87 -20.85 -5.49
C LEU A 267 8.79 -21.91 -4.88
N ALA A 268 8.19 -23.04 -4.45
CA ALA A 268 8.86 -24.20 -3.88
C ALA A 268 9.57 -25.08 -4.94
N VAL A 269 10.45 -24.47 -5.74
CA VAL A 269 11.39 -25.18 -6.63
C VAL A 269 12.56 -25.73 -5.81
N ARG A 270 13.22 -26.80 -6.29
CA ARG A 270 14.27 -27.49 -5.50
C ARG A 270 15.40 -26.54 -5.08
N CYS A 271 15.86 -25.67 -5.97
CA CYS A 271 16.88 -24.67 -5.63
C CYS A 271 16.45 -23.69 -4.53
N ASN A 272 15.17 -23.31 -4.50
CA ASN A 272 14.63 -22.40 -3.49
C ASN A 272 14.43 -23.11 -2.14
N LEU A 273 14.04 -24.39 -2.15
CA LEU A 273 13.96 -25.24 -0.96
C LEU A 273 15.34 -25.44 -0.33
N ALA A 274 16.35 -25.76 -1.14
CA ALA A 274 17.74 -25.89 -0.69
C ALA A 274 18.26 -24.57 -0.08
N ARG A 275 17.94 -23.42 -0.68
CA ARG A 275 18.29 -22.09 -0.14
C ARG A 275 17.62 -21.81 1.22
N LYS A 276 16.50 -22.46 1.50
CA LYS A 276 15.78 -22.38 2.79
C LYS A 276 16.26 -23.43 3.81
N GLY A 277 17.34 -24.15 3.52
CA GLY A 277 17.93 -25.12 4.43
C GLY A 277 17.29 -26.50 4.40
N VAL A 278 16.44 -26.80 3.40
CA VAL A 278 15.90 -28.16 3.23
C VAL A 278 16.93 -29.02 2.50
N GLU A 279 17.38 -30.09 3.14
CA GLU A 279 18.27 -31.09 2.51
C GLU A 279 17.52 -31.85 1.43
N ILE A 280 17.80 -31.51 0.18
CA ILE A 280 17.12 -32.08 -0.98
C ILE A 280 18.01 -32.01 -2.21
N ASP A 281 17.89 -33.02 -3.08
CA ASP A 281 18.47 -32.96 -4.40
C ASP A 281 17.85 -31.82 -5.21
N LYS A 282 18.71 -30.99 -5.80
CA LYS A 282 18.35 -29.82 -6.62
C LYS A 282 17.89 -30.21 -8.02
N ILE A 283 18.19 -31.42 -8.46
CA ILE A 283 17.85 -31.89 -9.81
C ILE A 283 16.34 -31.81 -10.06
N CYS A 284 15.98 -31.35 -11.25
CA CYS A 284 14.59 -31.22 -11.67
C CYS A 284 13.87 -32.58 -11.64
N PRO A 285 12.75 -32.70 -10.90
CA PRO A 285 12.01 -33.95 -10.76
C PRO A 285 11.38 -34.40 -12.09
N VAL A 286 11.16 -33.45 -13.01
CA VAL A 286 10.50 -33.70 -14.29
C VAL A 286 11.47 -34.15 -15.37
N CYS A 287 12.62 -33.47 -15.54
CA CYS A 287 13.57 -33.82 -16.60
C CYS A 287 14.77 -34.64 -16.12
N LYS A 288 15.06 -34.65 -14.81
CA LYS A 288 16.18 -35.34 -14.17
C LYS A 288 17.56 -35.01 -14.75
N ARG A 289 17.77 -33.77 -15.21
CA ARG A 289 19.01 -33.35 -15.91
C ARG A 289 19.75 -32.19 -15.25
N PHE A 290 19.04 -31.14 -14.88
CA PHE A 290 19.64 -29.91 -14.35
C PHE A 290 18.93 -29.48 -13.07
N ASP A 291 19.60 -28.63 -12.30
CA ASP A 291 19.05 -27.97 -11.13
C ASP A 291 17.76 -27.20 -11.45
N GLU A 292 16.77 -27.35 -10.56
CA GLU A 292 15.46 -26.75 -10.72
C GLU A 292 15.37 -25.38 -10.05
N ASP A 293 15.66 -24.36 -10.84
CA ASP A 293 15.22 -22.99 -10.59
C ASP A 293 13.95 -22.65 -11.40
N ASN A 294 13.41 -21.45 -11.20
CA ASN A 294 12.23 -20.98 -11.94
C ASN A 294 12.48 -20.93 -13.47
N GLY A 295 13.67 -20.52 -13.90
CA GLY A 295 14.01 -20.42 -15.31
C GLY A 295 14.08 -21.79 -15.98
N HIS A 296 14.67 -22.77 -15.31
CA HIS A 296 14.71 -24.15 -15.74
C HIS A 296 13.30 -24.73 -15.78
N LEU A 297 12.55 -24.63 -14.68
CA LEU A 297 11.23 -25.23 -14.57
C LEU A 297 10.29 -24.76 -15.69
N PHE A 298 10.23 -23.45 -15.94
CA PHE A 298 9.27 -22.89 -16.89
C PHE A 298 9.80 -22.75 -18.30
N PHE A 299 11.11 -22.50 -18.52
CA PHE A 299 11.60 -22.09 -19.84
C PHE A 299 12.66 -23.01 -20.45
N LYS A 300 13.50 -23.69 -19.64
CA LYS A 300 14.63 -24.51 -20.14
C LYS A 300 14.39 -26.01 -20.07
N CYS A 301 13.47 -26.49 -19.23
CA CYS A 301 13.16 -27.90 -19.06
C CYS A 301 12.70 -28.55 -20.37
N LYS A 302 13.23 -29.74 -20.69
CA LYS A 302 12.91 -30.48 -21.95
C LYS A 302 11.40 -30.68 -22.12
N ASN A 303 10.73 -31.11 -21.05
CA ASN A 303 9.29 -31.39 -21.10
C ASN A 303 8.46 -30.10 -21.14
N ALA A 304 8.90 -29.04 -20.44
CA ALA A 304 8.26 -27.73 -20.55
C ALA A 304 8.35 -27.19 -21.98
N ARG A 305 9.54 -27.27 -22.61
CA ARG A 305 9.77 -26.86 -24.00
C ARG A 305 8.85 -27.59 -24.99
N ALA A 306 8.59 -28.88 -24.78
CA ALA A 306 7.65 -29.62 -25.62
C ALA A 306 6.22 -29.03 -25.55
N CYS A 307 5.77 -28.61 -24.37
CA CYS A 307 4.49 -27.91 -24.22
C CYS A 307 4.50 -26.52 -24.87
N TRP A 308 5.59 -25.75 -24.74
CA TRP A 308 5.74 -24.46 -25.44
C TRP A 308 5.61 -24.60 -26.95
N LEU A 309 6.21 -25.63 -27.54
CA LEU A 309 6.09 -25.95 -28.95
C LEU A 309 4.65 -26.32 -29.33
N ALA A 310 4.02 -27.21 -28.56
CA ALA A 310 2.63 -27.64 -28.80
C ALA A 310 1.60 -26.50 -28.68
N LEU A 311 1.88 -25.49 -27.84
CA LEU A 311 1.02 -24.31 -27.67
C LEU A 311 1.29 -23.20 -28.69
N ASN A 312 2.26 -23.38 -29.60
CA ASN A 312 2.74 -22.40 -30.57
C ASN A 312 3.34 -21.13 -29.94
N LEU A 313 4.09 -21.27 -28.83
CA LEU A 313 4.66 -20.16 -28.04
C LEU A 313 6.20 -20.19 -27.97
N GLU A 314 6.85 -20.87 -28.91
CA GLU A 314 8.32 -21.04 -28.90
C GLU A 314 9.07 -19.71 -29.07
N ARG A 315 8.49 -18.74 -29.80
CA ARG A 315 9.10 -17.41 -30.00
C ARG A 315 9.19 -16.66 -28.67
N GLU A 316 8.09 -16.62 -27.92
CA GLU A 316 7.97 -16.01 -26.61
C GLU A 316 8.87 -16.72 -25.60
N ARG A 317 8.91 -18.07 -25.63
CA ARG A 317 9.82 -18.86 -24.79
C ARG A 317 11.27 -18.44 -24.98
N LYS A 318 11.75 -18.30 -26.22
CA LYS A 318 13.14 -17.90 -26.50
C LYS A 318 13.50 -16.54 -25.89
N ILE A 319 12.57 -15.61 -25.86
CA ILE A 319 12.74 -14.30 -25.19
C ILE A 319 12.82 -14.50 -23.67
N MET A 320 11.90 -15.27 -23.09
CA MET A 320 11.83 -15.48 -21.64
C MET A 320 12.99 -16.32 -21.07
N VAL A 321 13.60 -17.21 -21.86
CA VAL A 321 14.78 -17.99 -21.45
C VAL A 321 15.97 -17.10 -21.07
N GLN A 322 16.08 -15.92 -21.68
CA GLN A 322 17.17 -14.97 -21.43
C GLN A 322 16.99 -14.18 -20.13
N CYS A 323 15.79 -14.22 -19.54
CA CYS A 323 15.50 -13.48 -18.32
C CYS A 323 16.20 -14.13 -17.11
N GLN A 324 16.82 -13.32 -16.27
CA GLN A 324 17.54 -13.76 -15.08
C GLN A 324 16.66 -13.79 -13.82
N SER A 325 15.52 -13.11 -13.85
CA SER A 325 14.61 -13.03 -12.71
C SER A 325 13.14 -13.15 -13.12
N GLY A 326 12.29 -13.54 -12.17
CA GLY A 326 10.84 -13.54 -12.38
C GLY A 326 10.29 -12.16 -12.72
N LYS A 327 10.87 -11.10 -12.15
CA LYS A 327 10.53 -9.70 -12.49
C LYS A 327 10.85 -9.38 -13.94
N GLU A 328 12.04 -9.70 -14.40
CA GLU A 328 12.41 -9.47 -15.80
C GLU A 328 11.53 -10.27 -16.76
N ALA A 329 11.24 -11.54 -16.44
CA ALA A 329 10.35 -12.38 -17.23
C ALA A 329 8.94 -11.79 -17.34
N MET A 330 8.39 -11.25 -16.25
CA MET A 330 7.09 -10.57 -16.28
C MET A 330 7.16 -9.23 -17.00
N SER A 331 8.24 -8.46 -16.85
CA SER A 331 8.51 -7.26 -17.64
C SER A 331 8.44 -7.51 -19.15
N LYS A 332 9.04 -8.61 -19.63
CA LYS A 332 8.94 -9.03 -21.03
C LYS A 332 7.56 -9.58 -21.38
N LEU A 333 6.92 -10.35 -20.50
CA LEU A 333 5.58 -10.88 -20.77
C LEU A 333 4.56 -9.77 -21.04
N TRP A 334 4.62 -8.66 -20.31
CA TRP A 334 3.69 -7.54 -20.52
C TRP A 334 3.89 -6.79 -21.84
N THR A 335 4.95 -7.07 -22.61
CA THR A 335 5.10 -6.50 -23.97
C THR A 335 4.35 -7.32 -25.02
N PHE A 336 3.88 -8.52 -24.69
CA PHE A 336 3.13 -9.38 -25.61
C PHE A 336 1.64 -9.03 -25.66
N ALA A 337 0.94 -9.55 -26.67
CA ALA A 337 -0.52 -9.39 -26.78
C ALA A 337 -1.26 -10.01 -25.57
N GLU A 338 -2.40 -9.42 -25.19
CA GLU A 338 -3.15 -9.84 -23.99
C GLU A 338 -3.56 -11.31 -24.00
N THR A 339 -3.95 -11.84 -25.17
CA THR A 339 -4.29 -13.27 -25.38
C THR A 339 -3.08 -14.17 -25.13
N THR A 340 -1.91 -13.79 -25.67
CA THR A 340 -0.64 -14.47 -25.45
C THR A 340 -0.23 -14.44 -23.98
N GLN A 341 -0.41 -13.30 -23.30
CA GLN A 341 -0.16 -13.19 -21.86
C GLN A 341 -1.02 -14.19 -21.08
N GLN A 342 -2.33 -14.22 -21.29
CA GLN A 342 -3.24 -15.13 -20.59
C GLN A 342 -2.87 -16.59 -20.83
N LYS A 343 -2.54 -16.95 -22.08
CA LYS A 343 -2.13 -18.30 -22.46
C LYS A 343 -0.84 -18.71 -21.75
N ILE A 344 0.18 -17.85 -21.72
CA ILE A 344 1.44 -18.10 -21.03
C ILE A 344 1.24 -18.26 -19.52
N LEU A 345 0.53 -17.33 -18.88
CA LEU A 345 0.33 -17.35 -17.43
C LEU A 345 -0.45 -18.59 -17.00
N THR A 346 -1.48 -18.97 -17.77
CA THR A 346 -2.25 -20.19 -17.53
C THR A 346 -1.38 -21.42 -17.72
N PHE A 347 -0.58 -21.49 -18.79
CA PHE A 347 0.36 -22.58 -19.01
C PHE A 347 1.35 -22.73 -17.86
N MET A 348 2.03 -21.66 -17.46
CA MET A 348 2.99 -21.70 -16.35
C MET A 348 2.33 -22.21 -15.07
N TRP A 349 1.12 -21.76 -14.75
CA TRP A 349 0.39 -22.23 -13.59
C TRP A 349 0.01 -23.73 -13.68
N ARG A 350 -0.46 -24.20 -14.85
CA ARG A 350 -0.77 -25.63 -15.06
C ARG A 350 0.47 -26.51 -15.00
N TRP A 351 1.57 -26.04 -15.59
CA TRP A 351 2.86 -26.71 -15.54
C TRP A 351 3.38 -26.83 -14.10
N TRP A 352 3.26 -25.76 -13.31
CA TRP A 352 3.58 -25.78 -11.88
C TRP A 352 2.80 -26.85 -11.12
N LEU A 353 1.48 -26.97 -11.38
CA LEU A 353 0.65 -28.00 -10.75
C LEU A 353 1.04 -29.42 -11.19
N ALA A 354 1.28 -29.63 -12.50
CA ALA A 354 1.70 -30.93 -13.03
C ALA A 354 3.04 -31.37 -12.41
N ARG A 355 4.01 -30.44 -12.30
CA ARG A 355 5.27 -30.70 -11.61
C ARG A 355 5.07 -31.00 -10.12
N ASN A 356 4.15 -30.33 -9.44
CA ASN A 356 3.90 -30.60 -8.02
C ASN A 356 3.34 -32.01 -7.78
N LYS A 357 2.57 -32.57 -8.72
CA LYS A 357 2.14 -33.98 -8.67
C LYS A 357 3.33 -34.94 -8.69
N VAL A 358 4.29 -34.70 -9.59
CA VAL A 358 5.53 -35.51 -9.67
C VAL A 358 6.32 -35.47 -8.37
N ASN A 359 6.36 -34.32 -7.69
CA ASN A 359 7.04 -34.23 -6.40
C ASN A 359 6.41 -35.08 -5.29
N VAL A 360 5.11 -35.36 -5.36
CA VAL A 360 4.38 -36.21 -4.41
C VAL A 360 4.45 -37.70 -4.85
N GLY A 361 5.11 -37.99 -5.97
CA GLY A 361 5.28 -39.35 -6.50
C GLY A 361 4.20 -39.77 -7.51
N GLU A 362 3.29 -38.86 -7.89
CA GLU A 362 2.30 -39.14 -8.92
C GLU A 362 2.92 -39.12 -10.33
N LYS A 363 2.26 -39.80 -11.29
CA LYS A 363 2.67 -39.78 -12.70
C LYS A 363 2.52 -38.36 -13.28
N MET A 364 3.54 -37.93 -14.02
CA MET A 364 3.51 -36.67 -14.76
C MET A 364 2.41 -36.72 -15.83
N SER A 365 1.59 -35.67 -15.92
CA SER A 365 0.65 -35.51 -17.02
C SER A 365 1.39 -35.42 -18.36
N SER A 366 0.82 -35.98 -19.41
CA SER A 366 1.43 -35.88 -20.74
C SER A 366 1.50 -34.42 -21.20
N THR A 367 2.36 -34.15 -22.17
CA THR A 367 2.44 -32.83 -22.81
C THR A 367 1.08 -32.44 -23.40
N TRP A 368 0.39 -33.41 -24.02
CA TRP A 368 -0.93 -33.23 -24.58
C TRP A 368 -1.98 -32.89 -23.51
N ASP A 369 -2.04 -33.65 -22.40
CA ASP A 369 -2.99 -33.39 -21.30
C ASP A 369 -2.80 -31.99 -20.70
N THR A 370 -1.53 -31.59 -20.55
CA THR A 370 -1.18 -30.27 -20.03
C THR A 370 -1.68 -29.17 -20.97
N CYS A 371 -1.44 -29.32 -22.28
CA CYS A 371 -1.86 -28.35 -23.29
C CYS A 371 -3.40 -28.26 -23.40
N GLN A 372 -4.09 -29.40 -23.45
CA GLN A 372 -5.56 -29.46 -23.44
C GLN A 372 -6.13 -28.78 -22.19
N SER A 373 -5.52 -29.00 -21.03
CA SER A 373 -5.93 -28.36 -19.79
C SER A 373 -5.75 -26.84 -19.81
N VAL A 374 -4.75 -26.32 -20.52
CA VAL A 374 -4.56 -24.87 -20.71
C VAL A 374 -5.69 -24.30 -21.57
N GLU A 375 -5.95 -24.90 -22.73
CA GLU A 375 -7.02 -24.44 -23.64
C GLU A 375 -8.40 -24.50 -22.96
N PHE A 376 -8.67 -25.56 -22.19
CA PHE A 376 -9.90 -25.68 -21.41
C PHE A 376 -10.08 -24.51 -20.43
N HIS A 377 -9.05 -24.16 -19.65
CA HIS A 377 -9.15 -23.07 -18.68
C HIS A 377 -9.22 -21.69 -19.34
N LEU A 378 -8.60 -21.50 -20.50
CA LEU A 378 -8.78 -20.26 -21.27
C LEU A 378 -10.24 -20.13 -21.76
N GLY A 379 -10.81 -21.22 -22.30
CA GLY A 379 -12.22 -21.24 -22.71
C GLY A 379 -13.19 -21.01 -21.53
N GLU A 380 -12.89 -21.57 -20.36
CA GLU A 380 -13.67 -21.32 -19.13
C GLU A 380 -13.60 -19.85 -18.69
N GLN A 381 -12.40 -19.24 -18.73
CA GLN A 381 -12.20 -17.82 -18.39
C GLN A 381 -12.95 -16.90 -19.36
N GLU A 382 -12.92 -17.19 -20.65
CA GLU A 382 -13.69 -16.42 -21.65
C GLU A 382 -15.20 -16.51 -21.41
N ARG A 383 -15.71 -17.71 -21.09
CA ARG A 383 -17.13 -17.90 -20.77
C ARG A 383 -17.55 -17.10 -19.53
N ILE A 384 -16.74 -17.12 -18.48
CA ILE A 384 -17.00 -16.35 -17.25
C ILE A 384 -16.94 -14.84 -17.54
N SER A 385 -15.97 -14.38 -18.34
CA SER A 385 -15.87 -12.98 -18.75
C SER A 385 -17.11 -12.52 -19.54
N LYS A 386 -17.59 -13.34 -20.49
CA LYS A 386 -18.80 -13.06 -21.27
C LYS A 386 -20.04 -12.96 -20.39
N LYS A 387 -20.22 -13.90 -19.44
CA LYS A 387 -21.32 -13.87 -18.45
C LYS A 387 -21.29 -12.61 -17.58
N ASN A 388 -20.11 -12.22 -17.08
CA ASN A 388 -19.95 -11.03 -16.26
C ASN A 388 -20.18 -9.72 -17.03
N SER A 389 -19.91 -9.69 -18.34
CA SER A 389 -20.24 -8.55 -19.21
C SER A 389 -21.74 -8.45 -19.49
N GLN A 390 -22.42 -9.59 -19.66
CA GLN A 390 -23.88 -9.64 -19.85
C GLN A 390 -24.64 -9.23 -18.58
N ALA A 391 -24.18 -9.65 -17.39
CA ALA A 391 -24.79 -9.30 -16.11
C ALA A 391 -24.62 -7.81 -15.71
N LYS A 392 -23.79 -7.04 -16.42
CA LYS A 392 -23.55 -5.61 -16.17
C LYS A 392 -24.32 -4.69 -17.11
N GLN A 393 -25.10 -5.23 -18.06
CA GLN A 393 -26.02 -4.41 -18.83
C GLN A 393 -27.19 -4.02 -17.91
N PRO A 394 -27.45 -2.73 -17.66
CA PRO A 394 -28.62 -2.33 -16.88
C PRO A 394 -29.86 -2.78 -17.63
N THR A 395 -30.74 -3.51 -16.96
CA THR A 395 -32.08 -3.81 -17.43
C THR A 395 -32.79 -2.48 -17.66
N VAL A 396 -32.78 -1.99 -18.89
CA VAL A 396 -33.64 -0.88 -19.31
C VAL A 396 -35.05 -1.48 -19.39
N GLN A 397 -35.76 -1.46 -18.25
CA GLN A 397 -37.20 -1.69 -18.24
C GLN A 397 -37.85 -0.45 -18.84
N ARG A 398 -38.55 -0.68 -19.97
CA ARG A 398 -39.42 0.27 -20.65
C ARG A 398 -40.67 0.55 -19.83
#